data_AF-A0A949I0A3-F1
#
_entry.id   AF-A0A949I0A3-F1
#
_cell.length_a   1.000
_cell.length_b   1.000
_cell.length_c   1.000
_cell.angle_alpha   90.00
_cell.angle_beta   90.00
_cell.angle_gamma   90.00
#
_symmetry.space_group_name_H-M   'P 1'
#
loop_
_entity.id
_entity.type
_entity.pdbx_description
1 polymer ?
#
loop_
_entity_poly.entity_id
_entity_poly.type
_entity_poly.pdbx_seq_one_letter_code
_entity_poly.pdbx_strand_id
1 'polypeptide(L)'
;MNFWKVILATVVIFGAGVLTGGLLVNHVDLAAGRAGMAAEKPAAKKPPLFFPRPKILRPDFVQRLDNAVQLEPVQRRKIEKIVAEGQARNRELWQLAAPQFHAVMEDTAHRIRAVLDPEQQRKFIELLKQFHKPHPNPRSQTNAPATSPAH
;
A
#
# COMPACT_ATOMS: atom_id res chain seq x y z
N MET A 1 2.52 25.80 -29.56
CA MET A 1 3.05 26.41 -28.32
C MET A 1 1.87 26.99 -27.55
N ASN A 2 1.65 26.62 -26.28
CA ASN A 2 0.57 27.03 -25.33
C ASN A 2 -0.26 25.87 -24.75
N PHE A 3 -0.42 24.75 -25.47
CA PHE A 3 -1.20 23.60 -24.97
C PHE A 3 -0.57 22.94 -23.73
N TRP A 4 0.77 22.88 -23.67
CA TRP A 4 1.51 22.40 -22.49
C TRP A 4 1.30 23.28 -21.25
N LYS A 5 1.13 24.60 -21.45
CA LYS A 5 0.82 25.54 -20.35
C LYS A 5 -0.61 25.33 -19.83
N VAL A 6 -1.55 25.03 -20.72
CA VAL A 6 -2.95 24.73 -20.36
C VAL A 6 -3.05 23.42 -19.58
N ILE A 7 -2.29 22.39 -19.97
CA ILE A 7 -2.20 21.11 -19.25
C ILE A 7 -1.59 21.28 -17.86
N LEU A 8 -0.56 22.14 -17.72
CA LEU A 8 0.04 22.39 -16.41
C LEU A 8 -0.95 23.09 -15.45
N ALA A 9 -1.71 24.06 -15.97
CA ALA A 9 -2.71 24.79 -15.19
C ALA A 9 -3.84 23.87 -14.70
N THR A 10 -4.33 22.96 -15.53
CA THR A 10 -5.41 22.02 -15.13
C THR A 10 -4.94 21.02 -14.08
N VAL A 11 -3.70 20.53 -14.15
CA VAL A 11 -3.13 19.63 -13.12
C VAL A 11 -2.96 20.34 -11.78
N VAL A 12 -2.55 21.61 -11.78
CA VAL A 12 -2.37 22.40 -10.54
C VAL A 12 -3.71 22.69 -9.85
N ILE A 13 -4.75 23.05 -10.61
CA ILE A 13 -6.10 23.31 -10.05
C ILE A 13 -6.70 22.02 -9.49
N PHE A 14 -6.56 20.89 -10.19
CA PHE A 14 -7.10 19.61 -9.73
C PHE A 14 -6.31 19.05 -8.54
N GLY A 15 -4.99 19.27 -8.49
CA GLY A 15 -4.12 18.86 -7.39
C GLY A 15 -4.41 19.60 -6.08
N ALA A 16 -4.81 20.88 -6.15
CA ALA A 16 -5.22 21.64 -4.97
C ALA A 16 -6.52 21.09 -4.33
N GLY A 17 -7.47 20.60 -5.13
CA GLY A 17 -8.73 20.02 -4.63
C GLY A 17 -8.56 18.70 -3.85
N VAL A 18 -7.58 17.88 -4.24
CA VAL A 18 -7.31 16.58 -3.56
C VAL A 18 -6.71 16.80 -2.17
N LEU A 19 -5.92 17.85 -1.97
CA LEU A 19 -5.34 18.20 -0.67
C LEU A 19 -6.41 18.67 0.33
N THR A 20 -7.46 19.34 -0.13
CA THR A 20 -8.56 19.79 0.74
C THR A 20 -9.53 18.65 1.09
N GLY A 21 -9.75 17.67 0.20
CA GLY A 21 -10.64 16.53 0.47
C GLY A 21 -10.02 15.41 1.33
N GLY A 22 -8.69 15.26 1.30
CA GLY A 22 -7.99 14.14 1.96
C GLY A 22 -7.88 14.24 3.49
N LEU A 23 -8.15 15.40 4.10
CA LEU A 23 -7.89 15.62 5.53
C LEU A 23 -9.03 15.15 6.46
N LEU A 24 -10.21 14.84 5.94
CA LEU A 24 -11.41 14.57 6.78
C LEU A 24 -11.61 13.07 7.14
N VAL A 25 -10.94 12.14 6.47
CA VAL A 25 -11.24 10.70 6.60
C VAL A 25 -10.41 10.00 7.69
N ASN A 26 -9.47 10.69 8.34
CA ASN A 26 -8.49 10.06 9.24
C ASN A 26 -8.90 10.03 10.73
N HIS A 27 -10.09 10.51 11.11
CA HIS A 27 -10.46 10.65 12.52
C HIS A 27 -11.47 9.63 13.08
N VAL A 28 -11.90 8.61 12.32
CA VAL A 28 -12.99 7.71 12.75
C VAL A 28 -12.59 6.26 13.06
N ASP A 29 -11.39 5.80 12.71
CA ASP A 29 -11.06 4.36 12.77
C ASP A 29 -10.30 3.89 14.04
N LEU A 30 -10.15 4.74 15.06
CA LEU A 30 -9.33 4.42 16.25
C LEU A 30 -10.07 3.65 17.38
N ALA A 31 -11.34 3.28 17.20
CA ALA A 31 -12.16 2.82 18.34
C ALA A 31 -12.49 1.31 18.44
N ALA A 32 -12.10 0.43 17.50
CA ALA A 32 -12.44 -0.99 17.61
C ALA A 32 -11.37 -1.86 16.94
N GLY A 33 -10.78 -2.89 17.52
CA GLY A 33 -11.06 -3.67 18.70
C GLY A 33 -10.09 -4.87 18.67
N ARG A 34 -9.79 -5.39 19.85
CA ARG A 34 -8.76 -6.35 20.25
C ARG A 34 -9.01 -7.79 19.71
N ALA A 35 -7.93 -8.59 19.75
CA ALA A 35 -7.85 -10.05 19.98
C ALA A 35 -7.62 -11.03 18.80
N GLY A 36 -6.69 -11.98 19.00
CA GLY A 36 -6.51 -13.24 18.25
C GLY A 36 -5.23 -13.33 17.40
N MET A 37 -4.03 -13.50 17.98
CA MET A 37 -3.30 -14.77 18.25
C MET A 37 -2.68 -15.50 17.03
N ALA A 38 -1.34 -15.44 16.98
CA ALA A 38 -0.35 -16.43 16.53
C ALA A 38 -0.39 -17.08 15.12
N ALA A 39 0.66 -16.83 14.33
CA ALA A 39 1.52 -17.87 13.71
C ALA A 39 2.64 -17.19 12.89
N GLU A 40 3.89 -17.38 13.34
CA GLU A 40 5.09 -16.78 12.77
C GLU A 40 5.58 -17.56 11.53
N LYS A 41 5.78 -16.89 10.39
CA LYS A 41 6.54 -17.40 9.24
C LYS A 41 7.51 -16.32 8.75
N PRO A 42 8.75 -16.68 8.35
CA PRO A 42 9.78 -15.71 8.01
C PRO A 42 9.38 -14.96 6.73
N ALA A 43 9.11 -13.66 6.86
CA ALA A 43 8.71 -12.82 5.74
C ALA A 43 9.93 -12.41 4.92
N ALA A 44 10.14 -13.11 3.80
CA ALA A 44 10.98 -12.65 2.71
C ALA A 44 10.64 -11.18 2.39
N LYS A 45 11.65 -10.31 2.38
CA LYS A 45 11.57 -8.89 2.02
C LYS A 45 11.06 -8.76 0.58
N LYS A 46 9.74 -8.76 0.39
CA LYS A 46 9.12 -8.42 -0.89
C LYS A 46 9.09 -6.89 -0.98
N PRO A 47 9.62 -6.29 -2.06
CA PRO A 47 9.57 -4.85 -2.23
C PRO A 47 8.11 -4.38 -2.12
N PRO A 48 7.86 -3.23 -1.47
CA PRO A 48 6.51 -2.70 -1.34
C PRO A 48 6.01 -2.38 -2.75
N LEU A 49 5.11 -3.22 -3.27
CA LEU A 49 4.31 -2.84 -4.41
C LEU A 49 3.50 -1.61 -3.99
N PHE A 50 3.76 -0.48 -4.65
CA PHE A 50 3.03 0.76 -4.45
C PHE A 50 1.59 0.72 -5.02
N PHE A 51 1.17 -0.43 -5.54
CA PHE A 51 -0.19 -0.63 -6.01
C PHE A 51 -1.11 -1.20 -4.95
N PRO A 52 -2.31 -0.62 -4.77
CA PRO A 52 -3.30 -1.18 -3.88
C PRO A 52 -3.68 -2.57 -4.39
N ARG A 53 -3.31 -3.61 -3.63
CA ARG A 53 -3.82 -4.96 -3.90
C ARG A 53 -5.35 -4.92 -3.82
N PRO A 54 -6.07 -5.54 -4.77
CA PRO A 54 -7.52 -5.61 -4.69
C PRO A 54 -7.96 -6.14 -3.33
N LYS A 55 -8.91 -5.45 -2.67
CA LYS A 55 -9.37 -5.80 -1.31
C LYS A 55 -9.83 -7.25 -1.21
N ILE A 56 -10.46 -7.77 -2.27
CA ILE A 56 -10.95 -9.15 -2.38
C ILE A 56 -9.83 -10.21 -2.39
N LEU A 57 -8.61 -9.82 -2.78
CA LEU A 57 -7.44 -10.70 -2.82
C LEU A 57 -6.56 -10.57 -1.58
N ARG A 58 -7.01 -9.85 -0.53
CA ARG A 58 -6.25 -9.74 0.72
C ARG A 58 -6.35 -11.02 1.55
N PRO A 59 -5.32 -11.36 2.34
CA PRO A 59 -5.35 -12.54 3.21
C PRO A 59 -6.51 -12.55 4.21
N ASP A 60 -6.92 -11.37 4.67
CA ASP A 60 -7.98 -11.20 5.67
C ASP A 60 -9.40 -11.15 5.08
N PHE A 61 -9.55 -11.19 3.75
CA PHE A 61 -10.85 -11.03 3.10
C PHE A 61 -11.85 -12.13 3.46
N VAL A 62 -11.43 -13.40 3.36
CA VAL A 62 -12.32 -14.54 3.64
C VAL A 62 -12.80 -14.51 5.08
N GLN A 63 -11.91 -14.19 6.03
CA GLN A 63 -12.27 -14.10 7.44
C GLN A 63 -13.28 -12.97 7.71
N ARG A 64 -13.11 -11.81 7.07
CA ARG A 64 -14.08 -10.72 7.18
C ARG A 64 -15.43 -11.08 6.56
N LEU A 65 -15.42 -11.76 5.42
CA LEU A 65 -16.64 -12.22 4.76
C LEU A 65 -17.37 -13.24 5.64
N ASP A 66 -16.64 -14.21 6.21
CA ASP A 66 -17.18 -15.21 7.13
C ASP A 66 -17.85 -14.56 8.34
N ASN A 67 -17.18 -13.58 8.97
CA ASN A 67 -17.76 -12.84 10.10
C ASN A 67 -19.01 -12.02 9.72
N ALA A 68 -19.10 -11.55 8.48
CA ALA A 68 -20.19 -10.70 8.03
C ALA A 68 -21.45 -11.47 7.60
N VAL A 69 -21.28 -12.64 6.97
CA VAL A 69 -22.40 -13.41 6.40
C VAL A 69 -22.54 -14.82 6.96
N GLN A 70 -21.68 -15.22 7.91
CA GLN A 70 -21.65 -16.54 8.54
C GLN A 70 -21.62 -17.68 7.50
N LEU A 71 -20.47 -17.88 6.86
CA LEU A 71 -20.37 -18.86 5.78
C LEU A 71 -20.46 -20.29 6.32
N GLU A 72 -21.18 -21.13 5.60
CA GLU A 72 -21.17 -22.56 5.84
C GLU A 72 -19.76 -23.13 5.53
N PRO A 73 -19.25 -24.15 6.25
CA PRO A 73 -17.88 -24.63 6.06
C PRO A 73 -17.54 -25.04 4.62
N VAL A 74 -18.50 -25.59 3.89
CA VAL A 74 -18.32 -25.95 2.47
C VAL A 74 -18.20 -24.70 1.60
N GLN A 75 -18.99 -23.65 1.85
CA GLN A 75 -18.92 -22.38 1.13
C GLN A 75 -17.58 -21.67 1.38
N ARG A 76 -17.14 -21.63 2.64
CA ARG A 76 -15.86 -21.03 3.02
C ARG A 76 -14.69 -21.65 2.26
N ARG A 77 -14.59 -22.99 2.20
CA ARG A 77 -13.51 -23.67 1.45
C ARG A 77 -13.54 -23.33 -0.04
N LYS A 78 -14.74 -23.23 -0.65
CA LYS A 78 -14.88 -22.84 -2.06
C LYS A 78 -14.37 -21.41 -2.29
N ILE A 79 -14.72 -20.48 -1.40
CA ILE A 79 -14.29 -19.08 -1.48
C ILE A 79 -12.77 -18.97 -1.26
N GLU A 80 -12.20 -19.69 -0.28
CA GLU A 80 -10.75 -19.74 -0.05
C GLU A 80 -10.00 -20.16 -1.32
N LYS A 81 -10.51 -21.19 -2.02
CA LYS A 81 -9.94 -21.65 -3.29
C LYS A 81 -10.03 -20.56 -4.38
N ILE A 82 -11.19 -19.92 -4.55
CA ILE A 82 -11.39 -18.85 -5.54
C ILE A 82 -10.43 -17.67 -5.28
N VAL A 83 -10.28 -17.26 -4.02
CA VAL A 83 -9.38 -16.17 -3.63
C VAL A 83 -7.92 -16.56 -3.88
N ALA A 84 -7.52 -17.78 -3.55
CA ALA A 84 -6.16 -18.27 -3.79
C ALA A 84 -5.81 -18.31 -5.29
N GLU A 85 -6.72 -18.80 -6.14
CA GLU A 85 -6.56 -18.79 -7.60
C GLU A 85 -6.49 -17.37 -8.16
N GLY A 86 -7.32 -16.45 -7.63
CA GLY A 86 -7.26 -15.03 -7.96
C GLY A 86 -5.91 -14.39 -7.58
N GLN A 87 -5.39 -14.70 -6.39
CA GLN A 87 -4.08 -14.24 -5.94
C GLN A 87 -2.93 -14.75 -6.81
N ALA A 88 -2.99 -16.01 -7.26
CA ALA A 88 -1.99 -16.60 -8.14
C ALA A 88 -1.98 -15.88 -9.50
N ARG A 89 -3.14 -15.79 -10.17
CA ARG A 89 -3.26 -15.08 -11.46
C ARG A 89 -2.85 -13.62 -11.37
N ASN A 90 -3.27 -12.91 -10.32
CA ASN A 90 -2.87 -11.52 -10.12
C ASN A 90 -1.35 -11.38 -9.92
N ARG A 91 -0.69 -12.36 -9.29
CA ARG A 91 0.76 -12.36 -9.12
C ARG A 91 1.48 -12.54 -10.46
N GLU A 92 1.00 -13.43 -11.30
CA GLU A 92 1.56 -13.65 -12.65
C GLU A 92 1.43 -12.40 -13.51
N LEU A 93 0.23 -11.81 -13.57
CA LEU A 93 -0.01 -10.54 -14.26
C LEU A 93 0.92 -9.43 -13.72
N TRP A 94 1.09 -9.37 -12.40
CA TRP A 94 1.98 -8.39 -11.80
C TRP A 94 3.45 -8.65 -12.14
N GLN A 95 3.93 -9.88 -12.18
CA GLN A 95 5.31 -10.18 -12.55
C GLN A 95 5.65 -9.67 -13.97
N LEU A 96 4.67 -9.73 -14.87
CA LEU A 96 4.81 -9.23 -16.24
C LEU A 96 4.69 -7.70 -16.33
N ALA A 97 3.73 -7.10 -15.59
CA ALA A 97 3.46 -5.67 -15.65
C ALA A 97 4.39 -4.81 -14.78
N ALA A 98 4.97 -5.38 -13.72
CA ALA A 98 5.86 -4.69 -12.80
C ALA A 98 7.00 -3.92 -13.50
N PRO A 99 7.82 -4.53 -14.38
CA PRO A 99 8.94 -3.81 -15.00
C PRO A 99 8.48 -2.61 -15.84
N GLN A 100 7.39 -2.77 -16.60
CA GLN A 100 6.84 -1.67 -17.42
C GLN A 100 6.35 -0.53 -16.54
N PHE A 101 5.69 -0.85 -15.43
CA PHE A 101 5.26 0.17 -14.49
C PHE A 101 6.44 0.92 -13.86
N HIS A 102 7.48 0.21 -13.42
CA HIS A 102 8.67 0.85 -12.84
C HIS A 102 9.32 1.79 -13.86
N ALA A 103 9.44 1.36 -15.12
CA ALA A 103 9.99 2.20 -16.19
C ALA A 103 9.18 3.50 -16.38
N VAL A 104 7.83 3.42 -16.39
CA VAL A 104 6.97 4.60 -16.50
C VAL A 104 7.15 5.54 -15.30
N MET A 105 7.23 4.99 -14.09
CA MET A 105 7.44 5.78 -12.88
C MET A 105 8.80 6.48 -12.87
N GLU A 106 9.86 5.78 -13.29
CA GLU A 106 11.21 6.34 -13.39
C GLU A 106 11.30 7.43 -14.44
N ASP A 107 10.77 7.20 -15.65
CA ASP A 107 10.71 8.22 -16.71
C ASP A 107 9.96 9.46 -16.25
N THR A 108 8.80 9.26 -15.62
CA THR A 108 7.98 10.36 -15.09
C THR A 108 8.74 11.14 -14.03
N ALA A 109 9.39 10.47 -13.07
CA ALA A 109 10.18 11.12 -12.04
C ALA A 109 11.38 11.88 -12.63
N HIS A 110 12.02 11.33 -13.65
CA HIS A 110 13.12 11.98 -14.37
C HIS A 110 12.65 13.27 -15.05
N ARG A 111 11.54 13.22 -15.79
CA ARG A 111 10.95 14.38 -16.47
C ARG A 111 10.50 15.46 -15.50
N ILE A 112 9.95 15.09 -14.35
CA ILE A 112 9.63 16.03 -13.28
C ILE A 112 10.90 16.70 -12.76
N ARG A 113 11.97 15.95 -12.47
CA ARG A 113 13.24 16.54 -11.99
C ARG A 113 13.84 17.53 -12.98
N ALA A 114 13.75 17.24 -14.28
CA ALA A 114 14.31 18.09 -15.33
C ALA A 114 13.71 19.50 -15.39
N VAL A 115 12.49 19.70 -14.87
CA VAL A 115 11.81 21.01 -14.86
C VAL A 115 11.87 21.72 -13.51
N LEU A 116 12.47 21.09 -12.50
CA LEU A 116 12.59 21.63 -11.15
C LEU A 116 13.97 22.26 -10.93
N ASP A 117 13.99 23.38 -10.22
CA ASP A 117 15.23 23.99 -9.74
C ASP A 117 15.91 23.12 -8.66
N PRO A 118 17.22 23.27 -8.42
CA PRO A 118 17.97 22.40 -7.51
C PRO A 118 17.39 22.29 -6.09
N GLU A 119 16.82 23.37 -5.54
CA GLU A 119 16.17 23.35 -4.22
C GLU A 119 14.88 22.51 -4.24
N GLN A 120 14.09 22.62 -5.30
CA GLN A 120 12.83 21.89 -5.47
C GLN A 120 13.08 20.40 -5.72
N GLN A 121 14.15 20.05 -6.45
CA GLN A 121 14.56 18.66 -6.65
C GLN A 121 14.83 17.93 -5.33
N ARG A 122 15.49 18.60 -4.37
CA ARG A 122 15.74 18.03 -3.03
C ARG A 122 14.43 17.71 -2.31
N LYS A 123 13.47 18.64 -2.33
CA LYS A 123 12.13 18.44 -1.74
C LYS A 123 11.37 17.30 -2.45
N PHE A 124 11.47 17.22 -3.76
CA PHE A 124 10.84 16.16 -4.56
C PHE A 124 11.42 14.77 -4.24
N ILE A 125 12.74 14.64 -4.08
CA ILE A 125 13.37 13.38 -3.69
C ILE A 125 12.90 12.94 -2.29
N GLU A 126 12.81 13.87 -1.34
CA GLU A 126 12.27 13.57 0.00
C GLU A 126 10.81 13.14 -0.05
N LEU A 127 10.00 13.79 -0.89
CA LEU A 127 8.60 13.39 -1.11
C LEU A 127 8.50 11.95 -1.65
N LEU A 128 9.30 11.59 -2.66
CA LEU A 128 9.33 10.23 -3.20
C LEU A 128 9.75 9.18 -2.16
N LYS A 129 10.67 9.51 -1.24
CA LYS A 129 11.05 8.61 -0.15
C LYS A 129 9.91 8.35 0.83
N GLN A 130 9.06 9.34 1.09
CA GLN A 130 7.92 9.17 2.00
C GLN A 130 6.89 8.19 1.44
N PHE A 131 6.63 8.23 0.13
CA PHE A 131 5.75 7.28 -0.53
C PHE A 131 6.31 5.85 -0.51
N HIS A 132 7.62 5.66 -0.65
CA HIS A 132 8.23 4.32 -0.60
C HIS A 132 8.33 3.70 0.79
N LYS A 133 8.11 4.46 1.88
CA LYS A 133 8.10 3.88 3.21
C LYS A 133 6.92 2.91 3.28
N PRO A 134 7.16 1.59 3.46
CA PRO A 134 6.08 0.72 3.87
C PRO A 134 5.56 1.32 5.17
N HIS A 135 4.26 1.63 5.24
CA HIS A 135 3.65 2.10 6.48
C HIS A 135 4.15 1.18 7.60
N PRO A 136 4.95 1.70 8.55
CA PRO A 136 5.46 0.87 9.62
C PRO A 136 4.22 0.36 10.33
N ASN A 137 4.01 -0.96 10.28
CA ASN A 137 3.04 -1.59 11.12
C ASN A 137 3.46 -1.20 12.55
N PRO A 138 2.66 -0.45 13.34
CA PRO A 138 3.09 0.13 14.62
C PRO A 138 3.35 -0.91 15.72
N ARG A 139 3.63 -2.17 15.35
CA ARG A 139 3.84 -3.34 16.21
C ARG A 139 5.30 -3.81 16.27
N SER A 140 6.25 -3.17 15.59
CA SER A 140 7.64 -3.64 15.53
C SER A 140 8.64 -2.87 16.39
N GLN A 141 8.18 -1.99 17.29
CA GLN A 141 9.06 -1.28 18.22
C GLN A 141 8.56 -1.43 19.65
N THR A 142 8.95 -2.51 20.33
CA THR A 142 8.99 -2.49 21.80
C THR A 142 10.19 -3.29 22.29
N ASN A 143 11.04 -2.57 23.01
CA ASN A 143 12.20 -3.04 23.75
C ASN A 143 11.84 -4.22 24.67
N ALA A 144 12.61 -5.30 24.62
CA ALA A 144 12.61 -6.32 25.66
C ALA A 144 13.83 -6.09 26.58
N PRO A 145 13.67 -5.88 27.90
CA PRO A 145 14.78 -5.96 28.83
C PRO A 145 15.21 -7.43 29.03
N ALA A 146 16.51 -7.64 29.19
CA ALA A 146 17.12 -8.95 29.40
C ALA A 146 16.61 -9.59 30.71
N THR A 147 15.96 -10.75 30.62
CA THR A 147 15.61 -11.55 31.79
C THR A 147 16.77 -12.47 32.14
N SER A 148 17.44 -12.16 33.24
CA SER A 148 18.43 -13.00 33.91
C SER A 148 17.74 -14.23 34.52
N PRO A 149 18.25 -15.47 34.35
CA PRO A 149 17.71 -16.63 35.05
C PRO A 149 18.33 -16.75 36.44
N ALA A 150 17.47 -16.93 37.45
CA ALA A 150 17.84 -17.37 38.78
C ALA A 150 17.93 -18.90 38.80
N HIS A 151 19.05 -19.42 39.28
CA HIS A 151 19.20 -20.75 39.87
C HIS A 151 20.22 -20.66 40.99
#